data_AF-M1Z1I6-F1
#
_entry.id   AF-M1Z1I6-F1
#
_cell.length_a   1.000
_cell.length_b   1.000
_cell.length_c   1.000
_cell.angle_alpha   90.00
_cell.angle_beta   90.00
_cell.angle_gamma   90.00
#
_symmetry.space_group_name_H-M   'P 1'
#
loop_
_entity.id
_entity.type
_entity.pdbx_description
1 polymer ?
#
loop_
_entity_poly.entity_id
_entity_poly.type
_entity_poly.pdbx_seq_one_letter_code
_entity_poly.pdbx_strand_id
1 'polypeptide(L)'
;MQEDYTAHEKEIEASDRIDHPYADENGVEWTVEAWERVKHAPEFVRPGIRKLMVQRAVKRNYKYITSDFLTEIRNESMMLVSKRVRQFGFEELSMGAFDVAKQKMAESPRKVEVIEEIQDFLALRTEKKEDIVDKFKNYMESAPTSGMPWTQDAMEKMEKVPPFVLGMAKQTIEARARQRGDKMVTPDIIDEVFTNVMPASAKEAMGMEVTEEDKQRDVDYANQQDDEPDFGMPWDDDAKAKVMRIPIPFIREMAIQRIEQEVSKENAERVTMDLFEKYRFSF
;
A
#
# COMPACT_ATOMS: atom_id res chain seq x y z
N MET A 1 13.01 -17.06 -15.60
CA MET A 1 13.75 -17.26 -14.34
C MET A 1 13.01 -16.44 -13.31
N GLN A 2 12.34 -17.12 -12.36
CA GLN A 2 11.69 -16.47 -11.22
C GLN A 2 12.81 -15.83 -10.39
N GLU A 3 12.83 -14.51 -10.27
CA GLU A 3 13.66 -13.87 -9.26
C GLU A 3 13.02 -14.15 -7.90
N ASP A 4 13.83 -14.78 -7.07
CA ASP A 4 13.50 -15.43 -5.82
C ASP A 4 13.07 -14.38 -4.78
N TYR A 5 11.82 -14.46 -4.30
CA TYR A 5 11.26 -13.59 -3.25
C TYR A 5 11.83 -13.88 -1.84
N THR A 6 12.98 -14.55 -1.75
CA THR A 6 13.54 -15.18 -0.53
C THR A 6 14.70 -14.41 0.10
N ALA A 7 15.01 -13.18 -0.35
CA ALA A 7 16.11 -12.39 0.22
C ALA A 7 15.94 -12.09 1.73
N HIS A 8 14.69 -12.05 2.21
CA HIS A 8 14.33 -11.80 3.61
C HIS A 8 14.26 -13.06 4.47
N GLU A 9 14.37 -14.24 3.85
CA GLU A 9 14.31 -15.56 4.49
C GLU A 9 15.68 -16.24 4.63
N LYS A 10 16.75 -15.68 4.04
CA LYS A 10 18.10 -16.23 4.17
C LYS A 10 18.45 -16.35 5.66
N GLU A 11 18.68 -17.58 6.13
CA GLU A 11 19.22 -17.82 7.46
C GLU A 11 20.54 -17.07 7.61
N ILE A 12 20.64 -16.33 8.69
CA ILE A 12 21.80 -15.51 8.99
C ILE A 12 22.55 -16.18 10.13
N GLU A 13 23.85 -16.40 9.90
CA GLU A 13 24.79 -16.91 10.89
C GLU A 13 24.66 -16.10 12.18
N ALA A 14 24.73 -16.77 13.33
CA ALA A 14 24.54 -16.12 14.63
C ALA A 14 25.53 -14.97 14.89
N SER A 15 26.68 -14.96 14.21
CA SER A 15 27.69 -13.90 14.27
C SER A 15 27.27 -12.58 13.65
N ASP A 16 26.26 -12.58 12.79
CA ASP A 16 25.87 -11.42 11.99
C ASP A 16 24.59 -10.74 12.53
N ARG A 17 24.22 -11.08 13.77
CA ARG A 17 23.03 -10.60 14.47
C ARG A 17 23.36 -9.44 15.40
N ILE A 18 22.44 -8.47 15.48
CA ILE A 18 22.48 -7.37 16.44
C ILE A 18 21.34 -7.53 17.45
N ASP A 19 21.70 -7.57 18.73
CA ASP A 19 20.77 -7.53 19.86
C ASP A 19 20.14 -6.13 19.94
N HIS A 20 18.82 -6.07 19.82
CA HIS A 20 18.06 -4.83 19.87
C HIS A 20 16.74 -5.07 20.60
N PRO A 21 16.55 -4.51 21.82
CA PRO A 21 15.44 -4.88 22.69
C PRO A 21 14.05 -4.86 22.02
N TYR A 22 13.74 -3.81 21.26
CA TYR A 22 12.46 -3.69 20.57
C TYR A 22 12.30 -4.67 19.39
N ALA A 23 13.40 -5.07 18.75
CA ALA A 23 13.36 -6.05 17.67
C ALA A 23 13.14 -7.46 18.25
N ASP A 24 13.88 -7.80 19.33
CA ASP A 24 13.77 -9.07 20.03
C ASP A 24 12.39 -9.30 20.66
N GLU A 25 11.82 -8.26 21.29
CA GLU A 25 10.44 -8.27 21.81
C GLU A 25 9.39 -8.59 20.73
N ASN A 26 9.70 -8.26 19.48
CA ASN A 26 8.81 -8.46 18.32
C ASN A 26 9.21 -9.69 17.48
N GLY A 27 10.19 -10.48 17.92
CA GLY A 27 10.65 -11.69 17.22
C GLY A 27 11.37 -11.41 15.89
N VAL A 28 11.98 -10.23 15.74
CA VAL A 28 12.70 -9.81 14.54
C VAL A 28 14.15 -9.52 14.87
N GLU A 29 15.07 -9.90 14.00
CA GLU A 29 16.52 -9.73 14.19
C GLU A 29 17.13 -8.80 13.12
N TRP A 30 18.09 -7.98 13.52
CA TRP A 30 18.82 -7.10 12.60
C TRP A 30 20.10 -7.76 12.10
N THR A 31 20.41 -7.58 10.81
CA THR A 31 21.75 -7.91 10.30
C THR A 31 22.75 -6.83 10.67
N VAL A 32 24.01 -7.21 10.89
CA VAL A 32 25.12 -6.28 11.12
C VAL A 32 25.22 -5.27 9.97
N GLU A 33 25.09 -5.72 8.72
CA GLU A 33 25.16 -4.86 7.54
C GLU A 33 24.03 -3.81 7.53
N ALA A 34 22.78 -4.23 7.77
CA ALA A 34 21.64 -3.32 7.82
C ALA A 34 21.80 -2.31 8.96
N TRP A 35 22.25 -2.78 10.13
CA TRP A 35 22.47 -1.92 11.29
C TRP A 35 23.53 -0.85 11.03
N GLU A 36 24.65 -1.23 10.39
CA GLU A 36 25.72 -0.30 10.03
C GLU A 36 25.24 0.76 9.02
N ARG A 37 24.44 0.36 8.02
CA ARG A 37 23.81 1.30 7.07
C ARG A 37 22.95 2.36 7.77
N VAL A 38 22.22 1.99 8.82
CA VAL A 38 21.39 2.95 9.58
C VAL A 38 22.26 3.96 10.35
N LYS A 39 23.48 3.60 10.78
CA LYS A 39 24.39 4.55 11.44
C LYS A 39 24.84 5.68 10.52
N HIS A 40 24.88 5.46 9.20
CA HIS A 40 25.20 6.52 8.23
C HIS A 40 24.06 7.50 7.97
N ALA A 41 22.83 7.22 8.45
CA ALA A 41 21.73 8.17 8.38
C ALA A 41 21.89 9.32 9.40
N PRO A 42 21.30 10.51 9.17
CA PRO A 42 21.29 11.61 10.15
C PRO A 42 20.71 11.18 11.50
N GLU A 43 21.23 11.72 12.60
CA GLU A 43 20.84 11.28 13.96
C GLU A 43 19.33 11.35 14.21
N PHE A 44 18.71 12.47 13.84
CA PHE A 44 17.28 12.73 14.07
C PHE A 44 16.35 11.72 13.38
N VAL A 45 16.79 11.01 12.32
CA VAL A 45 15.97 9.99 11.65
C VAL A 45 16.23 8.56 12.16
N ARG A 46 17.38 8.28 12.79
CA ARG A 46 17.76 6.91 13.18
C ARG A 46 16.74 6.21 14.09
N PRO A 47 16.19 6.85 15.15
CA PRO A 47 15.19 6.21 16.00
C PRO A 47 13.92 5.85 15.22
N GLY A 48 13.52 6.72 14.29
CA GLY A 48 12.37 6.49 13.41
C GLY A 48 12.59 5.30 12.47
N ILE A 49 13.78 5.21 11.84
CA ILE A 49 14.13 4.09 10.96
C ILE A 49 14.11 2.77 11.73
N ARG A 50 14.76 2.70 12.90
CA ARG A 50 14.83 1.46 13.70
C ARG A 50 13.44 0.96 14.08
N LYS A 51 12.57 1.86 14.53
CA LYS A 51 11.18 1.52 14.88
C LYS A 51 10.37 1.08 13.65
N LEU A 52 10.49 1.82 12.54
CA LEU A 52 9.75 1.54 11.32
C LEU A 52 10.09 0.16 10.75
N MET A 53 11.38 -0.20 10.69
CA MET A 53 11.79 -1.48 10.09
C MET A 53 11.24 -2.67 10.86
N VAL A 54 11.28 -2.65 12.20
CA VAL A 54 10.68 -3.71 13.02
C VAL A 54 9.17 -3.81 12.76
N GLN A 55 8.44 -2.69 12.76
CA GLN A 55 7.00 -2.69 12.48
C GLN A 55 6.65 -3.28 11.11
N ARG A 56 7.46 -2.98 10.08
CA ARG A 56 7.26 -3.50 8.73
C ARG A 56 7.62 -4.97 8.61
N ALA A 57 8.71 -5.40 9.25
CA ALA A 57 9.13 -6.79 9.27
C ALA A 57 8.06 -7.67 9.93
N VAL A 58 7.55 -7.28 11.11
CA VAL A 58 6.45 -7.97 11.79
C VAL A 58 5.21 -8.05 10.90
N LYS A 59 4.83 -6.93 10.26
CA LYS A 59 3.65 -6.91 9.40
C LYS A 59 3.76 -7.86 8.20
N ARG A 60 4.97 -8.02 7.66
CA ARG A 60 5.26 -8.92 6.53
C ARG A 60 5.64 -10.34 6.97
N ASN A 61 5.61 -10.61 8.28
CA ASN A 61 6.06 -11.88 8.86
C ASN A 61 7.52 -12.21 8.49
N TYR A 62 8.37 -11.19 8.36
CA TYR A 62 9.80 -11.34 8.12
C TYR A 62 10.56 -11.42 9.44
N LYS A 63 11.43 -12.41 9.54
CA LYS A 63 12.27 -12.63 10.72
C LYS A 63 13.51 -11.73 10.74
N TYR A 64 14.05 -11.37 9.59
CA TYR A 64 15.33 -10.66 9.48
C TYR A 64 15.18 -9.30 8.79
N ILE A 65 15.78 -8.25 9.37
CA ILE A 65 15.90 -6.92 8.76
C ILE A 65 17.23 -6.83 8.02
N THR A 66 17.17 -7.02 6.70
CA THR A 66 18.33 -7.06 5.81
C THR A 66 18.63 -5.70 5.16
N SER A 67 19.80 -5.62 4.51
CA SER A 67 20.24 -4.49 3.70
C SER A 67 19.25 -4.20 2.55
N ASP A 68 18.73 -5.25 1.92
CA ASP A 68 17.75 -5.13 0.83
C ASP A 68 16.41 -4.65 1.36
N PHE A 69 15.97 -5.15 2.52
CA PHE A 69 14.75 -4.69 3.17
C PHE A 69 14.78 -3.19 3.50
N LEU A 70 15.94 -2.67 3.94
CA LEU A 70 16.11 -1.21 4.13
C LEU A 70 15.89 -0.43 2.83
N THR A 71 16.39 -0.96 1.71
CA THR A 71 16.24 -0.32 0.40
C THR A 71 14.78 -0.34 -0.06
N GLU A 72 14.10 -1.48 0.12
CA GLU A 72 12.67 -1.66 -0.15
C GLU A 72 11.86 -0.61 0.62
N ILE A 73 11.90 -0.64 1.95
CA ILE A 73 11.13 0.28 2.82
C ILE A 73 11.49 1.75 2.58
N ARG A 74 12.75 2.07 2.25
CA ARG A 74 13.14 3.42 1.84
C ARG A 74 12.37 3.84 0.58
N ASN A 75 12.35 3.03 -0.47
CA ASN A 75 11.66 3.36 -1.72
C ASN A 75 10.15 3.55 -1.48
N GLU A 76 9.54 2.69 -0.66
CA GLU A 76 8.13 2.86 -0.26
C GLU A 76 7.88 4.18 0.47
N SER A 77 8.76 4.51 1.41
CA SER A 77 8.67 5.75 2.18
C SER A 77 8.82 6.97 1.28
N MET A 78 9.73 6.92 0.29
CA MET A 78 9.88 7.97 -0.71
C MET A 78 8.61 8.15 -1.54
N MET A 79 7.98 7.06 -2.00
CA MET A 79 6.73 7.13 -2.77
C MET A 79 5.59 7.76 -1.96
N LEU A 80 5.46 7.39 -0.69
CA LEU A 80 4.46 7.96 0.23
C LEU A 80 4.71 9.45 0.49
N VAL A 81 5.98 9.84 0.62
CA VAL A 81 6.39 11.25 0.74
C VAL A 81 6.04 12.01 -0.53
N SER A 82 6.41 11.52 -1.71
CA SER A 82 6.14 12.16 -2.99
C SER A 82 4.64 12.36 -3.23
N LYS A 83 3.82 11.35 -2.93
CA LYS A 83 2.35 11.50 -2.97
C LYS A 83 1.87 12.62 -2.05
N ARG A 84 2.38 12.68 -0.82
CA ARG A 84 2.00 13.71 0.17
C ARG A 84 2.45 15.11 -0.28
N VAL A 85 3.63 15.24 -0.87
CA VAL A 85 4.13 16.51 -1.43
C VAL A 85 3.22 16.99 -2.56
N ARG A 86 2.83 16.10 -3.48
CA ARG A 86 1.84 16.43 -4.53
C ARG A 86 0.48 16.82 -3.97
N GLN A 87 0.00 16.14 -2.92
CA GLN A 87 -1.25 16.50 -2.23
C GLN A 87 -1.21 17.88 -1.59
N PHE A 88 -0.03 18.35 -1.20
CA PHE A 88 0.15 19.72 -0.71
C PHE A 88 0.25 20.78 -1.81
N GLY A 89 0.20 20.39 -3.09
CA GLY A 89 0.26 21.28 -4.24
C GLY A 89 1.68 21.63 -4.67
N PHE A 90 2.68 20.87 -4.22
CA PHE A 90 4.07 21.06 -4.63
C PHE A 90 4.42 20.08 -5.75
N GLU A 91 4.93 20.60 -6.85
CA GLU A 91 5.49 19.80 -7.96
C GLU A 91 6.99 19.57 -7.78
N GLU A 92 7.67 20.42 -7.01
CA GLU A 92 9.11 20.32 -6.72
C GLU A 92 9.43 20.63 -5.25
N LEU A 93 10.56 20.09 -4.77
CA LEU A 93 11.10 20.39 -3.45
C LEU A 93 11.77 21.78 -3.49
N SER A 94 11.05 22.82 -3.05
CA SER A 94 11.58 24.18 -2.94
C SER A 94 11.73 24.61 -1.48
N MET A 95 12.63 25.56 -1.19
CA MET A 95 12.85 26.05 0.18
C MET A 95 11.59 26.69 0.79
N GLY A 96 10.70 27.25 -0.04
CA GLY A 96 9.40 27.79 0.41
C GLY A 96 8.41 26.71 0.89
N ALA A 97 8.62 25.44 0.53
CA ALA A 97 7.78 24.35 1.01
C ALA A 97 7.92 24.11 2.52
N PHE A 98 9.08 24.43 3.11
CA PHE A 98 9.32 24.25 4.54
C PHE A 98 8.51 25.22 5.41
N ASP A 99 8.29 26.46 4.95
CA ASP A 99 7.49 27.43 5.70
C ASP A 99 6.00 27.04 5.71
N VAL A 100 5.49 26.57 4.57
CA VAL A 100 4.12 26.00 4.48
C VAL A 100 4.00 24.74 5.34
N ALA A 101 5.03 23.88 5.37
CA ALA A 101 5.04 22.69 6.21
C ALA A 101 5.01 23.04 7.71
N LYS A 102 5.80 24.04 8.15
CA LYS A 102 5.78 24.54 9.55
C LYS A 102 4.40 25.06 9.92
N GLN A 103 3.78 25.87 9.06
CA GLN A 103 2.44 26.41 9.31
C GLN A 103 1.40 25.29 9.47
N LYS A 104 1.43 24.27 8.59
CA LYS A 104 0.48 23.15 8.65
C LYS A 104 0.73 22.19 9.79
N MET A 105 1.96 22.15 10.33
CA MET A 105 2.34 21.28 11.45
C MET A 105 2.44 22.03 12.78
N ALA A 106 1.95 23.28 12.83
CA ALA A 106 2.05 24.15 14.00
C ALA A 106 1.43 23.57 15.28
N GLU A 107 0.49 22.62 15.15
CA GLU A 107 -0.12 21.92 16.28
C GLU A 107 0.86 21.01 17.05
N SER A 108 2.01 20.64 16.46
CA SER A 108 2.97 19.73 17.07
C SER A 108 4.36 20.35 17.20
N PRO A 109 4.76 20.81 18.41
CA PRO A 109 6.05 21.47 18.63
C PRO A 109 7.24 20.66 18.13
N ARG A 110 7.27 19.35 18.44
CA ARG A 110 8.32 18.43 18.01
C ARG A 110 8.45 18.34 16.48
N LYS A 111 7.35 18.43 15.72
CA LYS A 111 7.42 18.39 14.25
C LYS A 111 8.02 19.67 13.68
N VAL A 112 7.74 20.81 14.31
CA VAL A 112 8.31 22.09 13.91
C VAL A 112 9.82 22.11 14.16
N GLU A 113 10.26 21.66 15.34
CA GLU A 113 11.69 21.51 15.67
C GLU A 113 12.42 20.62 14.65
N VAL A 114 11.84 19.45 14.32
CA VAL A 114 12.42 18.55 13.31
C VAL A 114 12.49 19.19 11.93
N ILE A 115 11.51 20.03 11.55
CA ILE A 115 11.57 20.77 10.29
C ILE A 115 12.74 21.76 10.30
N GLU A 116 12.96 22.46 11.41
CA GLU A 116 14.09 23.40 11.56
C GLU A 116 15.44 22.67 11.50
N GLU A 117 15.59 21.54 12.20
CA GLU A 117 16.79 20.68 12.12
C GLU A 117 17.07 20.23 10.68
N ILE A 118 16.03 19.90 9.91
CA ILE A 118 16.17 19.54 8.49
C ILE A 118 16.63 20.75 7.67
N GLN A 119 16.07 21.94 7.91
CA GLN A 119 16.48 23.16 7.21
C GLN A 119 17.94 23.47 7.47
N ASP A 120 18.38 23.43 8.73
CA ASP A 120 19.77 23.65 9.13
C ASP A 120 20.71 22.60 8.53
N PHE A 121 20.32 21.33 8.59
CA PHE A 121 21.09 20.24 8.01
C PHE A 121 21.27 20.39 6.49
N LEU A 122 20.23 20.84 5.78
CA LEU A 122 20.31 21.09 4.34
C LEU A 122 21.14 22.34 4.02
N ALA A 123 21.08 23.39 4.85
CA ALA A 123 21.86 24.61 4.68
C ALA A 123 23.37 24.35 4.86
N LEU A 124 23.75 23.41 5.72
CA LEU A 124 25.14 23.01 5.95
C LEU A 124 25.73 22.16 4.80
N ARG A 125 24.89 21.63 3.89
CA ARG A 125 25.36 20.87 2.74
C ARG A 125 25.82 21.81 1.63
N THR A 126 27.13 21.88 1.42
CA THR A 126 27.75 22.64 0.33
C THR A 126 27.68 21.93 -1.02
N GLU A 127 27.50 20.61 -1.03
CA GLU A 127 27.38 19.81 -2.26
C GLU A 127 25.94 19.36 -2.50
N LYS A 128 25.33 19.88 -3.57
CA LYS A 128 24.09 19.34 -4.11
C LYS A 128 24.40 18.00 -4.76
N LYS A 129 23.90 16.93 -4.14
CA LYS A 129 23.86 15.60 -4.73
C LYS A 129 22.73 15.54 -5.76
N GLU A 130 23.03 15.91 -7.00
CA GLU A 130 22.06 15.94 -8.11
C GLU A 130 21.37 14.58 -8.31
N ASP A 131 22.08 13.49 -8.08
CA ASP A 131 21.55 12.13 -8.14
C ASP A 131 20.40 11.86 -7.17
N ILE A 132 20.39 12.51 -6.00
CA ILE A 132 19.29 12.39 -5.02
C ILE A 132 18.08 13.20 -5.49
N VAL A 133 18.32 14.38 -6.07
CA VAL A 133 17.25 15.24 -6.60
C VAL A 133 16.56 14.55 -7.78
N ASP A 134 17.32 13.95 -8.68
CA ASP A 134 16.77 13.24 -9.84
C ASP A 134 15.98 12.00 -9.42
N LYS A 135 16.49 11.22 -8.47
CA LYS A 135 15.72 10.11 -7.87
C LYS A 135 14.41 10.60 -7.26
N PHE A 136 14.43 11.74 -6.56
CA PHE A 136 13.21 12.31 -5.98
C PHE A 136 12.22 12.78 -7.05
N LYS A 137 12.69 13.41 -8.12
CA LYS A 137 11.87 13.80 -9.27
C LYS A 137 11.17 12.58 -9.88
N ASN A 138 11.88 11.47 -10.08
CA ASN A 138 11.28 10.23 -10.58
C ASN A 138 10.16 9.72 -9.66
N TYR A 139 10.32 9.81 -8.33
CA TYR A 139 9.24 9.48 -7.39
C TYR A 139 8.06 10.45 -7.47
N MET A 140 8.31 11.74 -7.69
CA MET A 140 7.25 12.75 -7.86
C MET A 140 6.44 12.50 -9.14
N GLU A 141 7.10 12.16 -10.24
CA GLU A 141 6.43 11.85 -11.50
C GLU A 141 5.56 10.59 -11.41
N SER A 142 6.10 9.54 -10.78
CA SER A 142 5.42 8.25 -10.61
C SER A 142 4.37 8.22 -9.49
N ALA A 143 4.45 9.11 -8.49
CA ALA A 143 3.50 9.14 -7.39
C ALA A 143 2.13 9.68 -7.85
N PRO A 144 1.02 8.94 -7.66
CA PRO A 144 -0.28 9.39 -8.11
C PRO A 144 -0.81 10.56 -7.25
N THR A 145 -1.53 11.50 -7.88
CA THR A 145 -2.21 12.61 -7.19
C THR A 145 -3.44 12.15 -6.38
N SER A 146 -4.09 11.08 -6.84
CA SER A 146 -5.25 10.45 -6.20
C SER A 146 -5.15 8.92 -6.28
N GLY A 147 -5.82 8.20 -5.37
CA GLY A 147 -5.72 6.74 -5.27
C GLY A 147 -4.54 6.26 -4.42
N MET A 148 -4.35 4.95 -4.29
CA MET A 148 -3.23 4.38 -3.52
C MET A 148 -1.96 4.35 -4.40
N PRO A 149 -0.77 4.72 -3.89
CA PRO A 149 0.48 4.51 -4.63
C PRO A 149 0.78 3.02 -4.77
N TRP A 150 1.48 2.64 -5.83
CA TRP A 150 1.90 1.27 -6.13
C TRP A 150 3.42 1.21 -6.20
N THR A 151 4.03 0.14 -5.70
CA THR A 151 5.44 -0.14 -5.98
C THR A 151 5.64 -0.43 -7.47
N GLN A 152 6.86 -0.20 -7.97
CA GLN A 152 7.21 -0.54 -9.34
C GLN A 152 6.93 -2.02 -9.65
N ASP A 153 7.40 -2.92 -8.80
CA ASP A 153 7.19 -4.37 -8.93
C ASP A 153 5.69 -4.75 -9.00
N ALA A 154 4.85 -4.03 -8.24
CA ALA A 154 3.41 -4.22 -8.25
C ALA A 154 2.79 -3.75 -9.59
N MET A 155 3.28 -2.65 -10.16
CA MET A 155 2.86 -2.18 -11.48
C MET A 155 3.27 -3.16 -12.58
N GLU A 156 4.51 -3.67 -12.54
CA GLU A 156 5.01 -4.67 -13.50
C GLU A 156 4.21 -5.97 -13.45
N LYS A 157 3.76 -6.40 -12.26
CA LYS A 157 2.81 -7.52 -12.14
C LYS A 157 1.47 -7.21 -12.80
N MET A 158 0.95 -5.99 -12.61
CA MET A 158 -0.32 -5.57 -13.22
C MET A 158 -0.23 -5.45 -14.75
N GLU A 159 0.93 -5.16 -15.34
CA GLU A 159 1.08 -5.11 -16.81
C GLU A 159 0.80 -6.47 -17.49
N LYS A 160 0.99 -7.58 -16.76
CA LYS A 160 0.72 -8.93 -17.25
C LYS A 160 -0.77 -9.31 -17.18
N VAL A 161 -1.57 -8.49 -16.50
CA VAL A 161 -2.99 -8.76 -16.26
C VAL A 161 -3.78 -8.30 -17.48
N PRO A 162 -4.67 -9.13 -18.05
CA PRO A 162 -5.42 -8.77 -19.24
C PRO A 162 -6.30 -7.52 -19.07
N PRO A 163 -6.45 -6.69 -20.11
CA PRO A 163 -7.19 -5.42 -20.00
C PRO A 163 -8.61 -5.52 -19.46
N PHE A 164 -9.32 -6.62 -19.74
CA PHE A 164 -10.71 -6.81 -19.31
C PHE A 164 -10.85 -7.07 -17.80
N VAL A 165 -9.78 -7.46 -17.09
CA VAL A 165 -9.77 -7.63 -15.62
C VAL A 165 -8.99 -6.52 -14.91
N LEU A 166 -8.20 -5.70 -15.62
CA LEU A 166 -7.35 -4.66 -15.02
C LEU A 166 -8.13 -3.69 -14.12
N GLY A 167 -9.28 -3.19 -14.58
CA GLY A 167 -10.08 -2.22 -13.83
C GLY A 167 -10.59 -2.79 -12.51
N MET A 168 -11.10 -4.03 -12.55
CA MET A 168 -11.58 -4.76 -11.39
C MET A 168 -10.43 -5.11 -10.43
N ALA A 169 -9.35 -5.69 -10.96
CA ALA A 169 -8.18 -6.10 -10.19
C ALA A 169 -7.56 -4.91 -9.44
N LYS A 170 -7.36 -3.78 -10.13
CA LYS A 170 -6.79 -2.56 -9.51
C LYS A 170 -7.63 -2.10 -8.31
N GLN A 171 -8.94 -2.00 -8.49
CA GLN A 171 -9.83 -1.53 -7.41
C GLN A 171 -9.88 -2.50 -6.24
N THR A 172 -9.95 -3.80 -6.54
CA THR A 172 -9.96 -4.89 -5.56
C THR A 172 -8.68 -4.91 -4.72
N ILE A 173 -7.53 -4.79 -5.39
CA ILE A 173 -6.22 -4.73 -4.74
C ILE A 173 -6.11 -3.50 -3.85
N GLU A 174 -6.48 -2.31 -4.34
CA GLU A 174 -6.41 -1.12 -3.51
C GLU A 174 -7.38 -1.18 -2.32
N ALA A 175 -8.57 -1.74 -2.49
CA ALA A 175 -9.54 -1.90 -1.39
C ALA A 175 -9.02 -2.90 -0.34
N ARG A 176 -8.49 -4.04 -0.78
CA ARG A 176 -7.86 -5.03 0.11
C ARG A 176 -6.68 -4.42 0.86
N ALA A 177 -5.84 -3.65 0.17
CA ALA A 177 -4.75 -2.92 0.78
C ALA A 177 -5.24 -1.93 1.85
N ARG A 178 -6.32 -1.17 1.57
CA ARG A 178 -6.93 -0.26 2.56
C ARG A 178 -7.47 -1.03 3.77
N GLN A 179 -8.14 -2.17 3.55
CA GLN A 179 -8.70 -3.01 4.62
C GLN A 179 -7.60 -3.59 5.52
N ARG A 180 -6.47 -4.02 4.93
CA ARG A 180 -5.26 -4.47 5.65
C ARG A 180 -4.47 -3.32 6.29
N GLY A 181 -4.94 -2.08 6.14
CA GLY A 181 -4.32 -0.87 6.67
C GLY A 181 -3.03 -0.45 5.94
N ASP A 182 -2.77 -1.00 4.75
CA ASP A 182 -1.64 -0.59 3.92
C ASP A 182 -1.84 0.81 3.33
N LYS A 183 -0.72 1.49 3.15
CA LYS A 183 -0.68 2.84 2.56
C LYS A 183 -0.26 2.83 1.10
N MET A 184 0.17 1.68 0.60
CA MET A 184 0.73 1.48 -0.73
C MET A 184 0.46 0.03 -1.15
N VAL A 185 0.24 -0.19 -2.45
CA VAL A 185 0.11 -1.52 -3.01
C VAL A 185 1.48 -2.12 -3.29
N THR A 186 1.70 -3.31 -2.76
CA THR A 186 2.91 -4.12 -2.88
C THR A 186 2.60 -5.46 -3.54
N PRO A 187 3.60 -6.18 -4.09
CA PRO A 187 3.37 -7.43 -4.85
C PRO A 187 2.65 -8.53 -4.07
N ASP A 188 2.85 -8.59 -2.76
CA ASP A 188 2.19 -9.54 -1.84
C ASP A 188 0.67 -9.36 -1.82
N ILE A 189 0.16 -8.13 -1.88
CA ILE A 189 -1.29 -7.88 -1.91
C ILE A 189 -1.88 -8.33 -3.25
N ILE A 190 -1.13 -8.13 -4.33
CA ILE A 190 -1.54 -8.61 -5.66
C ILE A 190 -1.66 -10.13 -5.60
N ASP A 191 -0.65 -10.84 -5.12
CA ASP A 191 -0.66 -12.30 -5.05
C ASP A 191 -1.78 -12.82 -4.13
N GLU A 192 -2.03 -12.15 -3.00
CA GLU A 192 -3.14 -12.45 -2.09
C GLU A 192 -4.50 -12.34 -2.80
N VAL A 193 -4.72 -11.24 -3.54
CA VAL A 193 -5.98 -11.01 -4.26
C VAL A 193 -6.12 -11.96 -5.45
N PHE A 194 -5.05 -12.21 -6.18
CA PHE A 194 -5.06 -13.10 -7.34
C PHE A 194 -5.31 -14.55 -6.93
N THR A 195 -4.77 -14.96 -5.79
CA THR A 195 -5.02 -16.28 -5.22
C THR A 195 -6.44 -16.41 -4.71
N ASN A 196 -6.95 -15.39 -3.99
CA ASN A 196 -8.19 -15.52 -3.21
C ASN A 196 -9.46 -15.01 -3.88
N VAL A 197 -9.35 -14.12 -4.86
CA VAL A 197 -10.50 -13.38 -5.39
C VAL A 197 -10.76 -13.68 -6.85
N MET A 198 -9.74 -14.06 -7.63
CA MET A 198 -9.96 -14.37 -9.04
C MET A 198 -10.63 -15.73 -9.22
N PRO A 199 -11.71 -15.79 -10.02
CA PRO A 199 -12.39 -17.04 -10.30
C PRO A 199 -11.50 -17.95 -11.16
N ALA A 200 -11.76 -19.25 -11.09
CA ALA A 200 -11.01 -20.28 -11.82
C ALA A 200 -11.00 -20.01 -13.33
N SER A 201 -12.13 -19.59 -13.89
CA SER A 201 -12.28 -19.20 -15.30
C SER A 201 -11.37 -18.03 -15.71
N ALA A 202 -11.17 -17.04 -14.84
CA ALA A 202 -10.27 -15.92 -15.12
C ALA A 202 -8.80 -16.36 -15.03
N LYS A 203 -8.44 -17.20 -14.05
CA LYS A 203 -7.09 -17.80 -13.92
C LYS A 203 -6.72 -18.60 -15.18
N GLU A 204 -7.63 -19.43 -15.67
CA GLU A 204 -7.44 -20.20 -16.90
C GLU A 204 -7.24 -19.30 -18.12
N ALA A 205 -8.03 -18.22 -18.25
CA ALA A 205 -7.89 -17.25 -19.35
C ALA A 205 -6.55 -16.50 -19.34
N MET A 206 -5.86 -16.42 -18.20
CA MET A 206 -4.51 -15.87 -18.09
C MET A 206 -3.39 -16.91 -18.21
N GLY A 207 -3.74 -18.18 -18.45
CA GLY A 207 -2.78 -19.28 -18.50
C GLY A 207 -2.14 -19.58 -17.13
N MET A 208 -2.82 -19.23 -16.03
CA MET A 208 -2.42 -19.61 -14.67
C MET A 208 -2.92 -21.02 -14.36
N GLU A 209 -2.21 -21.75 -13.50
CA GLU A 209 -2.68 -23.05 -13.02
C GLU A 209 -3.95 -22.86 -12.17
N VAL A 210 -5.00 -23.59 -12.52
CA VAL A 210 -6.25 -23.67 -11.77
C VAL A 210 -6.19 -24.90 -10.88
N THR A 211 -6.25 -24.72 -9.57
CA THR A 211 -6.29 -25.84 -8.62
C THR A 211 -7.72 -26.32 -8.40
N GLU A 212 -7.89 -27.52 -7.83
CA GLU A 212 -9.22 -27.99 -7.41
C GLU A 212 -9.81 -27.13 -6.29
N GLU A 213 -8.96 -26.52 -5.45
CA GLU A 213 -9.38 -25.54 -4.44
C GLU A 213 -10.01 -24.29 -5.08
N ASP A 214 -9.48 -23.83 -6.22
CA ASP A 214 -10.04 -22.70 -6.96
C ASP A 214 -11.43 -23.01 -7.53
N LYS A 215 -11.62 -24.22 -8.07
CA LYS A 215 -12.92 -24.66 -8.57
C LYS A 215 -13.93 -24.80 -7.44
N GLN A 216 -13.51 -25.36 -6.30
CA GLN A 216 -14.36 -25.49 -5.12
C GLN A 216 -14.77 -24.11 -4.57
N ARG A 217 -13.86 -23.14 -4.57
CA ARG A 217 -14.13 -21.77 -4.16
C ARG A 217 -15.20 -21.10 -5.02
N ASP A 218 -15.14 -21.28 -6.34
CA ASP A 218 -16.15 -20.76 -7.26
C ASP A 218 -17.54 -21.38 -6.99
N VAL A 219 -17.58 -22.67 -6.63
CA VAL A 219 -18.82 -23.35 -6.20
C VAL A 219 -19.33 -22.79 -4.86
N ASP A 220 -18.43 -22.59 -3.89
CA ASP A 220 -18.78 -22.04 -2.58
C ASP A 220 -19.34 -20.61 -2.71
N TYR A 221 -18.76 -19.79 -3.59
CA TYR A 221 -19.28 -18.47 -3.92
C TYR A 221 -20.66 -18.52 -4.56
N ALA A 222 -20.91 -19.47 -5.47
CA ALA A 222 -22.23 -19.67 -6.05
C ALA A 222 -23.28 -20.06 -4.98
N ASN A 223 -22.89 -20.88 -3.99
CA ASN A 223 -23.78 -21.26 -2.89
C ASN A 223 -24.09 -20.09 -1.95
N GLN A 224 -23.19 -19.13 -1.81
CA GLN A 224 -23.35 -17.91 -0.98
C GLN A 224 -24.01 -16.75 -1.75
N GLN A 225 -24.55 -17.01 -2.95
CA GLN A 225 -25.13 -15.95 -3.77
C GLN A 225 -26.36 -15.33 -3.11
N ASP A 226 -27.18 -16.14 -2.45
CA ASP A 226 -28.42 -15.74 -1.79
C ASP A 226 -28.20 -15.20 -0.37
N ASP A 227 -26.99 -15.32 0.18
CA ASP A 227 -26.66 -14.79 1.50
C ASP A 227 -26.72 -13.26 1.48
N GLU A 228 -27.59 -12.71 2.33
CA GLU A 228 -27.82 -11.28 2.41
C GLU A 228 -26.63 -10.60 3.10
N PRO A 229 -25.91 -9.70 2.40
CA PRO A 229 -24.76 -9.01 2.98
C PRO A 229 -25.21 -7.96 4.00
N ASP A 230 -24.30 -7.57 4.89
CA ASP A 230 -24.55 -6.49 5.84
C ASP A 230 -24.53 -5.14 5.12
N PHE A 231 -25.66 -4.43 5.16
CA PHE A 231 -25.81 -3.09 4.60
C PHE A 231 -25.69 -2.07 5.74
N GLY A 232 -24.68 -1.20 5.66
CA GLY A 232 -24.45 -0.15 6.66
C GLY A 232 -25.45 1.01 6.59
N MET A 233 -26.25 1.07 5.54
CA MET A 233 -27.35 2.04 5.38
C MET A 233 -28.53 1.43 4.59
N PRO A 234 -29.69 2.11 4.52
CA PRO A 234 -30.81 1.67 3.68
C PRO A 234 -30.48 1.73 2.19
N TRP A 235 -30.86 0.68 1.44
CA TRP A 235 -30.77 0.61 -0.02
C TRP A 235 -32.17 0.46 -0.63
N ASP A 236 -32.34 0.98 -1.83
CA ASP A 236 -33.51 0.66 -2.65
C ASP A 236 -33.42 -0.79 -3.18
N ASP A 237 -34.58 -1.46 -3.29
CA ASP A 237 -34.66 -2.87 -3.70
C ASP A 237 -34.01 -3.13 -5.07
N ASP A 238 -34.14 -2.18 -6.00
CA ASP A 238 -33.55 -2.26 -7.33
C ASP A 238 -32.00 -2.21 -7.27
N ALA A 239 -31.44 -1.31 -6.46
CA ALA A 239 -30.00 -1.17 -6.28
C ALA A 239 -29.42 -2.41 -5.59
N LYS A 240 -30.12 -2.92 -4.58
CA LYS A 240 -29.77 -4.16 -3.88
C LYS A 240 -29.78 -5.36 -4.82
N ALA A 241 -30.81 -5.52 -5.64
CA ALA A 241 -30.89 -6.60 -6.63
C ALA A 241 -29.74 -6.55 -7.65
N LYS A 242 -29.22 -5.37 -7.99
CA LYS A 242 -28.06 -5.20 -8.87
C LYS A 242 -26.75 -5.60 -8.19
N VAL A 243 -26.53 -5.19 -6.94
CA VAL A 243 -25.30 -5.54 -6.21
C VAL A 243 -25.23 -7.04 -5.91
N MET A 244 -26.37 -7.69 -5.65
CA MET A 244 -26.46 -9.14 -5.42
C MET A 244 -26.12 -10.00 -6.65
N ARG A 245 -26.10 -9.41 -7.86
CA ARG A 245 -25.64 -10.12 -9.07
C ARG A 245 -24.13 -10.34 -9.11
N ILE A 246 -23.36 -9.67 -8.27
CA ILE A 246 -21.92 -9.88 -8.17
C ILE A 246 -21.71 -11.25 -7.50
N PRO A 247 -21.13 -12.24 -8.20
CA PRO A 247 -21.06 -13.61 -7.72
C PRO A 247 -20.01 -13.81 -6.63
N ILE A 248 -18.99 -12.95 -6.58
CA ILE A 248 -17.90 -13.05 -5.60
C ILE A 248 -18.28 -12.25 -4.36
N PRO A 249 -18.50 -12.89 -3.19
CA PRO A 249 -18.95 -12.21 -1.97
C PRO A 249 -18.04 -11.05 -1.56
N PHE A 250 -16.72 -11.24 -1.65
CA PHE A 250 -15.74 -10.19 -1.35
C PHE A 250 -15.89 -8.95 -2.25
N ILE A 251 -16.09 -9.13 -3.56
CA ILE A 251 -16.30 -8.01 -4.49
C ILE A 251 -17.63 -7.33 -4.22
N ARG A 252 -18.66 -8.11 -3.85
CA ARG A 252 -19.99 -7.60 -3.48
C ARG A 252 -19.94 -6.74 -2.22
N GLU A 253 -19.30 -7.21 -1.15
CA GLU A 253 -19.12 -6.45 0.10
C GLU A 253 -18.30 -5.17 -0.14
N MET A 254 -17.19 -5.27 -0.87
CA MET A 254 -16.38 -4.12 -1.25
C MET A 254 -17.23 -3.09 -2.02
N ALA A 255 -18.11 -3.57 -2.91
CA ALA A 255 -18.96 -2.71 -3.69
C ALA A 255 -19.98 -1.95 -2.85
N ILE A 256 -20.61 -2.65 -1.91
CA ILE A 256 -21.54 -2.07 -0.95
C ILE A 256 -20.82 -1.00 -0.14
N GLN A 257 -19.72 -1.35 0.56
CA GLN A 257 -18.99 -0.42 1.41
C GLN A 257 -18.54 0.84 0.68
N ARG A 258 -18.08 0.70 -0.58
CA ARG A 258 -17.65 1.85 -1.37
C ARG A 258 -18.81 2.77 -1.73
N ILE A 259 -19.91 2.20 -2.21
CA ILE A 259 -21.10 2.98 -2.58
C ILE A 259 -21.64 3.70 -1.34
N GLU A 260 -21.73 3.02 -0.21
CA GLU A 260 -22.15 3.63 1.06
C GLU A 260 -21.22 4.75 1.52
N GLN A 261 -19.89 4.58 1.36
CA GLN A 261 -18.93 5.65 1.67
C GLN A 261 -19.10 6.87 0.77
N GLU A 262 -19.30 6.70 -0.54
CA GLU A 262 -19.49 7.84 -1.44
C GLU A 262 -20.85 8.52 -1.21
N VAL A 263 -21.91 7.74 -0.99
CA VAL A 263 -23.25 8.25 -0.63
C VAL A 263 -23.22 9.01 0.70
N SER A 264 -22.49 8.50 1.69
CA SER A 264 -22.29 9.17 2.98
C SER A 264 -21.54 10.50 2.82
N LYS A 265 -20.55 10.60 1.92
CA LYS A 265 -19.87 11.87 1.61
C LYS A 265 -20.79 12.89 0.94
N GLU A 266 -21.79 12.44 0.19
CA GLU A 266 -22.84 13.30 -0.39
C GLU A 266 -23.95 13.65 0.62
N ASN A 267 -23.81 13.24 1.89
CA ASN A 267 -24.78 13.49 2.96
C ASN A 267 -26.17 12.88 2.67
N ALA A 268 -26.22 11.81 1.87
CA ALA A 268 -27.43 11.07 1.60
C ALA A 268 -27.59 9.92 2.61
N GLU A 269 -28.83 9.70 3.07
CA GLU A 269 -29.15 8.69 4.09
C GLU A 269 -29.54 7.32 3.51
N ARG A 270 -29.57 7.20 2.17
CA ARG A 270 -30.03 6.00 1.46
C ARG A 270 -29.34 5.88 0.10
N VAL A 271 -29.01 4.65 -0.29
CA VAL A 271 -28.53 4.34 -1.64
C VAL A 271 -29.72 4.19 -2.58
N THR A 272 -29.95 5.22 -3.41
CA THR A 272 -30.92 5.18 -4.50
C THR A 272 -30.33 4.55 -5.76
N MET A 273 -31.17 4.15 -6.72
CA MET A 273 -30.71 3.62 -8.00
C MET A 273 -29.79 4.60 -8.75
N ASP A 274 -30.08 5.90 -8.71
CA ASP A 274 -29.24 6.92 -9.36
C ASP A 274 -27.85 7.02 -8.72
N LEU A 275 -27.78 6.96 -7.38
CA LEU A 275 -26.51 6.96 -6.64
C LEU A 275 -25.74 5.66 -6.86
N PHE A 276 -26.44 4.53 -6.93
CA PHE A 276 -25.85 3.26 -7.33
C PHE A 276 -25.24 3.36 -8.74
N GLU A 277 -25.97 3.86 -9.74
CA GLU A 277 -25.44 3.98 -11.10
C GLU A 277 -24.27 4.94 -11.22
N LYS A 278 -24.26 6.01 -10.40
CA LYS A 278 -23.17 6.96 -10.31
C LYS A 278 -21.89 6.37 -9.71
N TYR A 279 -22.03 5.51 -8.70
CA TYR A 279 -20.91 4.98 -7.92
C TYR A 279 -20.60 3.50 -8.16
N ARG A 280 -21.36 2.81 -9.01
CA ARG A 280 -21.12 1.40 -9.35
C ARG A 280 -19.75 1.21 -10.00
N PHE A 281 -19.28 -0.02 -9.94
CA PHE A 281 -18.11 -0.45 -10.70
C PHE A 281 -18.43 -0.32 -12.20
N SER A 282 -17.69 0.54 -12.88
CA SER A 282 -17.46 0.42 -14.31
C SER A 282 -16.40 -0.67 -14.50
N PHE A 283 -16.85 -1.86 -14.90
CA PHE A 283 -16.00 -2.95 -15.33
C PHE A 283 -15.42 -2.64 -16.71
#